data_AF-A0A922VGZ9-F1
#
_entry.id   AF-A0A922VGZ9-F1
#
_cell.length_a   1.000
_cell.length_b   1.000
_cell.length_c   1.000
_cell.angle_alpha   90.00
_cell.angle_beta   90.00
_cell.angle_gamma   90.00
#
_symmetry.space_group_name_H-M   'P 1'
#
loop_
_entity.id
_entity.type
_entity.pdbx_description
1 polymer ?
#
loop_
_entity_poly.entity_id
_entity_poly.type
_entity_poly.pdbx_seq_one_letter_code
_entity_poly.pdbx_strand_id
1 'polypeptide(L)' 'MGRFRIRPECVDDFLALLKEIGIDALTVCDRDDGAVAVEVGEITDLQGRKLAIAFRPEWSAILGIVGAPPFAAKH' A
#
# COMPACT_ATOMS: atom_id res chain seq x y z
N MET A 1 -7.64 2.23 -5.21
CA MET A 1 -6.29 1.66 -5.43
C MET A 1 -5.30 2.36 -4.50
N GLY A 2 -4.35 1.64 -3.91
CA GLY A 2 -3.36 2.21 -2.99
C GLY A 2 -1.93 1.85 -3.40
N ARG A 3 -0.98 2.76 -3.22
CA ARG A 3 0.44 2.50 -3.41
C ARG A 3 1.22 2.84 -2.14
N PHE A 4 2.01 1.88 -1.68
CA PHE A 4 2.86 1.98 -0.50
C PHE A 4 4.32 2.06 -0.91
N ARG A 5 5.08 2.94 -0.26
CA ARG A 5 6.54 2.96 -0.37
C ARG A 5 7.12 2.28 0.87
N ILE A 6 7.62 1.06 0.70
CA ILE A 6 8.10 0.19 1.77
C ILE A 6 9.63 0.12 1.71
N ARG A 7 10.29 0.11 2.88
CA ARG A 7 11.73 -0.15 2.93
C ARG A 7 12.02 -1.57 2.45
N PRO A 8 13.07 -1.84 1.64
CA PRO A 8 13.31 -3.16 1.07
C PRO A 8 13.36 -4.28 2.11
N GLU A 9 13.99 -4.02 3.25
CA GLU A 9 14.13 -4.98 4.35
C GLU A 9 12.81 -5.30 5.08
N CYS A 10 11.73 -4.57 4.79
CA CYS A 10 10.40 -4.78 5.38
C CYS A 10 9.35 -5.28 4.38
N VAL A 11 9.72 -5.52 3.12
CA VAL A 11 8.76 -5.88 2.06
C VAL A 11 8.08 -7.21 2.34
N ASP A 12 8.84 -8.23 2.75
CA ASP A 12 8.28 -9.56 3.02
C ASP A 12 7.29 -9.52 4.18
N ASP A 13 7.62 -8.81 5.26
CA ASP A 13 6.73 -8.60 6.41
C ASP A 13 5.45 -7.84 6.00
N PHE A 14 5.59 -6.83 5.14
CA PHE A 14 4.44 -6.07 4.64
C PHE A 14 3.54 -6.93 3.74
N LEU A 15 4.10 -7.74 2.84
CA LEU A 15 3.35 -8.65 1.99
C LEU A 15 2.64 -9.73 2.81
N ALA A 16 3.28 -10.24 3.87
CA ALA A 16 2.66 -11.17 4.81
C ALA A 16 1.45 -10.53 5.52
N LEU A 17 1.58 -9.28 5.96
CA LEU A 17 0.46 -8.54 6.56
C LEU A 17 -0.71 -8.36 5.58
N LEU A 18 -0.43 -7.95 4.33
CA LEU A 18 -1.46 -7.79 3.32
C LEU A 18 -2.24 -9.09 3.12
N LYS A 19 -1.54 -10.23 3.02
CA LYS A 19 -2.14 -11.55 2.89
C LYS A 19 -3.00 -11.93 4.11
N GLU A 20 -2.55 -11.64 5.33
CA GLU A 20 -3.33 -11.88 6.55
C GLU A 20 -4.65 -11.08 6.58
N ILE A 21 -4.62 -9.85 6.08
CA ILE A 21 -5.78 -8.96 5.99
C ILE A 21 -6.69 -9.32 4.80
N GLY A 22 -6.21 -10.16 3.88
CA GLY A 22 -6.91 -10.54 2.65
C GLY A 22 -6.86 -9.44 1.59
N ILE A 23 -5.74 -8.71 1.50
CA ILE A 23 -5.45 -7.73 0.45
C ILE A 23 -4.39 -8.34 -0.46
N ASP A 24 -4.68 -8.43 -1.76
CA ASP A 24 -3.70 -8.88 -2.74
C ASP A 24 -2.84 -7.71 -3.23
N ALA A 25 -1.53 -7.93 -3.25
CA ALA A 25 -0.60 -7.04 -3.94
C ALA A 25 -0.72 -7.27 -5.46
N LEU A 26 -0.92 -6.18 -6.20
CA LEU A 26 -1.02 -6.19 -7.66
C LEU A 26 0.36 -6.09 -8.31
N THR A 27 1.19 -5.21 -7.77
CA THR A 27 2.50 -4.87 -8.33
C THR A 27 3.50 -4.68 -7.20
N VAL A 28 4.71 -5.24 -7.35
CA VAL A 28 5.85 -5.00 -6.46
C VAL A 28 7.03 -4.61 -7.33
N CYS A 29 7.53 -3.38 -7.18
CA CYS A 29 8.62 -2.85 -8.01
C CYS A 29 9.66 -2.14 -7.15
N ASP A 30 10.93 -2.40 -7.43
CA ASP A 30 12.03 -1.59 -6.91
C ASP A 30 11.95 -0.16 -7.48
N ARG A 31 12.35 0.83 -6.67
CA ARG A 31 12.47 2.23 -7.07
C ARG A 31 13.92 2.66 -7.09
N ASP A 32 14.22 3.65 -7.93
CA ASP A 32 15.55 4.28 -8.01
C ASP A 32 16.00 4.93 -6.70
N ASP A 33 15.06 5.21 -5.79
CA ASP A 33 15.29 5.79 -4.47
C ASP A 33 15.61 4.75 -3.38
N GLY A 34 15.82 3.49 -3.76
CA GLY A 34 16.17 2.39 -2.86
C GLY A 34 15.00 1.87 -2.02
N ALA A 35 13.76 2.29 -2.29
CA ALA A 35 12.56 1.72 -1.68
C ALA A 35 11.82 0.79 -2.65
N VAL A 36 10.88 0.01 -2.12
CA VAL A 36 10.00 -0.85 -2.91
C VAL A 36 8.59 -0.26 -2.95
N ALA A 37 8.06 -0.09 -4.15
CA ALA A 37 6.67 0.28 -4.36
C ALA A 37 5.80 -0.98 -4.36
N VAL A 38 4.82 -1.04 -3.45
CA VAL A 38 3.82 -2.10 -3.41
C VAL A 38 2.46 -1.50 -3.73
N GLU A 39 1.84 -1.96 -4.80
CA GLU A 39 0.50 -1.56 -5.21
C GLU A 39 -0.53 -2.58 -4.77
N VAL A 40 -1.66 -2.10 -4.28
CA VAL A 40 -2.81 -2.92 -3.93
C VAL A 40 -4.05 -2.40 -4.65
N GLY A 41 -5.00 -3.31 -4.87
CA GLY A 41 -6.29 -2.99 -5.49
C GLY A 41 -7.18 -2.09 -4.65
N GLU A 42 -8.49 -2.20 -4.86
CA GLU A 42 -9.45 -1.61 -3.94
C GLU A 42 -9.41 -2.32 -2.59
N ILE A 43 -9.39 -1.54 -1.52
CA ILE A 43 -9.48 -2.03 -0.16
C ILE A 43 -10.82 -1.61 0.41
N THR A 44 -11.49 -2.51 1.11
CA THR A 44 -12.70 -2.20 1.86
C THR A 44 -12.36 -1.38 3.10
N ASP A 45 -13.34 -0.67 3.67
CA ASP A 45 -13.18 0.06 4.94
C ASP A 45 -12.72 -0.83 6.09
N LEU A 46 -13.11 -2.11 6.09
CA LEU A 46 -12.69 -3.08 7.09
C LEU A 46 -11.21 -3.45 6.92
N GLN A 47 -10.79 -3.73 5.69
CA GLN A 47 -9.38 -4.00 5.36
C GLN A 47 -8.49 -2.78 5.64
N GLY A 48 -8.95 -1.58 5.28
CA GLY A 48 -8.25 -0.33 5.56
C GLY A 48 -8.05 -0.10 7.06
N ARG A 49 -9.06 -0.38 7.88
CA ARG A 49 -8.95 -0.32 9.35
C ARG A 49 -7.98 -1.35 9.91
N LYS A 50 -8.05 -2.61 9.46
CA LYS A 50 -7.12 -3.66 9.88
C LYS A 50 -5.68 -3.30 9.51
N LEU A 51 -5.48 -2.78 8.30
CA LEU A 51 -4.19 -2.33 7.84
C LEU A 51 -3.69 -1.19 8.71
N ALA A 52 -4.48 -0.15 8.96
CA ALA A 52 -4.09 0.97 9.81
C ALA A 52 -3.70 0.58 11.25
N ILE A 53 -4.33 -0.45 11.81
CA ILE A 53 -4.02 -0.96 13.16
C ILE A 53 -2.71 -1.75 13.18
N ALA A 54 -2.50 -2.61 12.17
CA ALA A 54 -1.36 -3.50 12.13
C ALA A 54 -0.12 -2.87 11.48
N PHE A 55 -0.30 -1.76 10.76
CA PHE A 55 0.75 -1.07 10.04
C PHE A 55 1.79 -0.51 11.00
N ARG A 56 3.06 -0.77 10.70
CA ARG A 56 4.16 -0.27 11.50
C ARG A 56 4.81 0.95 10.83
N PRO A 57 4.86 2.12 11.48
CA PRO A 57 5.42 3.34 10.89
C PRO A 57 6.85 3.16 10.37
N GLU A 58 7.64 2.30 11.01
CA GLU A 58 8.99 1.99 10.58
C GLU A 58 9.04 1.39 9.17
N TRP A 59 8.00 0.71 8.68
CA TRP A 59 8.04 0.05 7.37
C TRP A 59 7.99 1.01 6.18
N SER A 60 7.46 2.24 6.34
CA SER A 60 7.23 3.14 5.20
C SER A 60 7.53 4.59 5.48
N ALA A 61 7.74 5.34 4.40
CA ALA A 61 7.81 6.80 4.44
C ALA A 61 6.55 7.51 3.94
N ILE A 62 5.74 6.95 3.03
CA ILE A 62 4.60 7.67 2.42
C ILE A 62 3.51 6.68 1.94
N LEU A 63 2.25 6.95 2.31
CA LEU A 63 1.04 6.28 1.79
C LEU A 63 0.43 7.15 0.69
N GLY A 64 0.63 6.78 -0.56
CA GLY A 64 -0.02 7.43 -1.69
C GLY A 64 -1.32 6.70 -2.03
N ILE A 65 -2.48 7.29 -1.71
CA ILE A 65 -3.75 6.80 -2.26
C ILE A 65 -3.75 7.17 -3.74
N VAL A 66 -3.67 6.17 -4.63
CA VAL A 66 -3.93 6.38 -6.06
C VAL A 66 -5.45 6.35 -6.23
N GLY A 67 -6.09 7.41 -5.75
CA GLY A 67 -7.45 7.79 -6.08
C GLY A 67 -7.34 9.00 -6.99
N ALA A 68 -8.01 8.96 -8.14
CA ALA A 68 -8.24 10.19 -8.88
C ALA A 68 -8.79 11.24 -7.90
N PRO A 69 -8.35 12.51 -7.96
CA PRO A 69 -8.96 13.55 -7.15
C PRO A 69 -10.48 13.52 -7.38
N PRO A 70 -11.32 13.73 -6.35
CA PRO A 70 -12.79 13.68 -6.47
C PRO A 70 -13.38 14.69 -7.46
N PHE A 71 -12.54 15.48 -8.14
CA PHE A 71 -12.91 16.50 -9.12
C PHE A 71 -12.55 16.12 -10.57
N ALA A 72 -12.05 14.90 -10.84
CA ALA A 72 -11.81 14.44 -12.21
C ALA A 72 -13.07 13.84 -12.88
N ALA A 73 -14.27 14.17 -12.40
CA ALA A 73 -15.48 14.10 -13.22
C ALA A 73 -15.41 15.25 -14.24
N LYS A 74 -14.72 15.04 -15.37
CA LYS A 74 -14.84 15.94 -16.50
C LYS A 74 -16.17 15.67 -17.20
N HIS A 75 -17.04 16.67 -17.15
CA HIS A 75 -18.08 16.92 -18.15
C HIS A 75 -17.47 17.08 -19.54
#